data_AF-A0A845WTU5-F1
#
_entry.id   AF-A0A845WTU5-F1
#
_cell.length_a   1.000
_cell.length_b   1.000
_cell.length_c   1.000
_cell.angle_alpha   90.00
_cell.angle_beta   90.00
_cell.angle_gamma   90.00
#
_symmetry.space_group_name_H-M   'P 1'
#
loop_
_entity.id
_entity.type
_entity.pdbx_description
1 polymer ?
#
loop_
_entity_poly.entity_id
_entity_poly.type
_entity_poly.pdbx_seq_one_letter_code
_entity_poly.pdbx_strand_id
1 'polypeptide(L)'
;MLFSGGVAFASKLPELGTYVSEDNNFTIEIIDTDSRIGQITGVYRTTYSPVGSFTKSGNIGSFSWVTNQEKGRCCDTAPFSIGFTVIERPSGWPYAIRDTWAGAYQENNSLLMGGVRSYVNDEAVVEVSSLGTLTFSK
;
A
#
# COMPACT_ATOMS: atom_id res chain seq x y z
N MET A 1 21.68 -37.06 -21.82
CA MET A 1 21.03 -36.41 -20.67
C MET A 1 21.25 -34.91 -20.81
N LEU A 2 20.22 -34.17 -21.22
CA LEU A 2 20.24 -32.72 -21.29
C LEU A 2 19.59 -32.19 -20.01
N PHE A 3 20.37 -31.50 -19.18
CA PHE A 3 19.83 -30.76 -18.05
C PHE A 3 19.21 -29.47 -18.59
N SER A 4 17.88 -29.41 -18.67
CA SER A 4 17.17 -28.15 -18.79
C SER A 4 17.23 -27.45 -17.43
N GLY A 5 18.27 -26.66 -17.20
CA GLY A 5 18.32 -25.72 -16.09
C GLY A 5 17.24 -24.67 -16.28
N GLY A 6 16.05 -24.94 -15.72
CA GLY A 6 15.03 -23.92 -15.55
C GLY A 6 15.60 -22.85 -14.62
N VAL A 7 15.89 -21.68 -15.18
CA VAL A 7 16.24 -20.51 -14.38
C VAL A 7 15.00 -20.19 -13.55
N ALA A 8 15.04 -20.46 -12.25
CA ALA A 8 14.01 -19.99 -11.34
C ALA A 8 14.12 -18.46 -11.31
N PHE A 9 13.29 -17.79 -12.12
CA PHE A 9 13.19 -16.34 -12.09
C PHE A 9 12.45 -15.94 -10.82
N ALA A 10 13.15 -15.25 -9.91
CA ALA A 10 12.55 -14.72 -8.69
C ALA A 10 11.41 -13.76 -9.05
N SER A 11 10.22 -13.96 -8.46
CA SER A 11 9.09 -13.05 -8.64
C SER A 11 9.41 -11.68 -8.03
N LYS A 12 9.15 -10.59 -8.76
CA LYS A 12 9.37 -9.24 -8.23
C LYS A 12 8.10 -8.79 -7.48
N LEU A 13 8.07 -9.09 -6.18
CA LEU A 13 7.09 -8.59 -5.21
C LEU A 13 7.38 -7.10 -4.91
N PRO A 14 6.45 -6.36 -4.28
CA PRO A 14 6.79 -5.07 -3.71
C PRO A 14 8.04 -5.21 -2.84
N GLU A 15 9.05 -4.38 -3.06
CA GLU A 15 10.25 -4.48 -2.23
C GLU A 15 9.92 -4.16 -0.78
N LEU A 16 10.44 -4.97 0.14
CA LEU A 16 10.34 -4.68 1.55
C LEU A 16 11.08 -3.38 1.88
N GLY A 17 10.58 -2.66 2.87
CA GLY A 17 11.15 -1.40 3.34
C GLY A 17 10.13 -0.29 3.48
N THR A 18 10.64 0.90 3.79
CA THR A 18 9.86 2.08 4.10
C THR A 18 9.72 2.95 2.87
N TYR A 19 8.49 3.32 2.55
CA TYR A 19 8.13 4.24 1.46
C TYR A 19 7.53 5.49 2.09
N VAL A 20 8.09 6.65 1.76
CA VAL A 20 7.68 7.96 2.28
C VAL A 20 7.02 8.75 1.16
N SER A 21 5.85 9.34 1.42
CA SER A 21 5.19 10.22 0.47
C SER A 21 6.02 11.48 0.21
N GLU A 22 5.92 12.03 -0.99
CA GLU A 22 6.66 13.24 -1.39
C GLU A 22 6.38 14.48 -0.52
N ASP A 23 5.22 14.52 0.15
CA ASP A 23 4.84 15.58 1.08
C ASP A 23 5.28 15.30 2.54
N ASN A 24 5.92 14.15 2.79
CA ASN A 24 6.37 13.64 4.09
C ASN A 24 5.26 13.44 5.14
N ASN A 25 3.99 13.45 4.73
CA ASN A 25 2.87 13.27 5.66
C ASN A 25 2.54 11.80 5.92
N PHE A 26 2.97 10.90 5.04
CA PHE A 26 2.58 9.50 5.05
C PHE A 26 3.81 8.59 4.90
N THR A 27 3.77 7.46 5.57
CA THR A 27 4.80 6.43 5.45
C THR A 27 4.17 5.05 5.43
N ILE A 28 4.59 4.21 4.50
CA ILE A 28 4.18 2.81 4.38
C ILE A 28 5.43 1.95 4.47
N GLU A 29 5.54 1.14 5.50
CA GLU A 29 6.58 0.15 5.67
C GLU A 29 6.03 -1.21 5.26
N ILE A 30 6.56 -1.79 4.17
CA ILE A 30 6.23 -3.14 3.73
C ILE A 30 7.17 -4.11 4.45
N ILE A 31 6.61 -4.94 5.32
CA ILE A 31 7.36 -5.89 6.16
C ILE A 31 7.35 -7.28 5.54
N ASP A 32 6.21 -7.70 5.00
CA ASP A 32 6.04 -9.01 4.38
C ASP A 32 4.95 -8.99 3.29
N THR A 33 5.02 -9.94 2.38
CA THR A 33 4.08 -10.08 1.26
C THR A 33 3.74 -11.54 1.01
N ASP A 34 2.44 -11.87 0.93
CA ASP A 34 1.99 -13.20 0.48
C ASP A 34 1.57 -13.11 -0.99
N SER A 35 2.41 -13.63 -1.87
CA SER A 35 2.22 -13.65 -3.31
C SER A 35 1.02 -14.48 -3.77
N ARG A 36 0.58 -15.47 -2.97
CA ARG A 36 -0.51 -16.38 -3.36
C ARG A 36 -1.87 -15.70 -3.32
N ILE A 37 -2.01 -14.71 -2.43
CA ILE A 37 -3.25 -13.96 -2.20
C ILE A 37 -3.08 -12.46 -2.42
N GLY A 38 -1.89 -12.03 -2.85
CA GLY A 38 -1.56 -10.62 -3.07
C GLY A 38 -1.72 -9.78 -1.81
N GLN A 39 -1.37 -10.29 -0.62
CA GLN A 39 -1.52 -9.59 0.66
C GLN A 39 -0.22 -8.90 1.08
N ILE A 40 -0.34 -7.74 1.72
CA ILE A 40 0.79 -6.98 2.28
C ILE A 40 0.60 -6.82 3.79
N THR A 41 1.61 -7.25 4.53
CA THR A 41 1.79 -6.95 5.96
C THR A 41 2.74 -5.78 6.09
N GLY A 42 2.37 -4.77 6.88
CA GLY A 42 3.18 -3.58 7.00
C GLY A 42 2.80 -2.67 8.16
N VAL A 43 3.43 -1.49 8.19
CA VAL A 43 3.10 -0.40 9.10
C VAL A 43 2.79 0.86 8.29
N TYR A 44 1.63 1.43 8.54
CA TYR A 44 1.24 2.75 8.06
C TYR A 44 1.42 3.78 9.17
N ARG A 45 2.00 4.93 8.81
CA ARG A 45 2.14 6.09 9.69
C ARG A 45 1.65 7.32 8.94
N THR A 46 0.96 8.20 9.64
CA THR A 46 0.56 9.51 9.10
C THR A 46 0.69 10.58 10.16
N THR A 47 1.15 11.76 9.76
CA THR A 47 1.11 12.99 10.57
C THR A 47 -0.06 13.89 10.18
N TYR A 48 -0.64 13.67 9.00
CA TYR A 48 -1.78 14.40 8.48
C TYR A 48 -3.08 13.69 8.88
N SER A 49 -3.76 14.16 9.95
CA SER A 49 -5.14 13.74 10.27
C SER A 49 -5.87 14.71 11.22
N PRO A 50 -7.22 14.68 11.27
CA PRO A 50 -8.00 15.51 12.18
C PRO A 50 -7.69 15.31 13.68
N VAL A 51 -7.11 14.15 14.03
CA VAL A 51 -6.80 13.77 15.42
C VAL A 51 -5.29 13.76 15.69
N GLY A 52 -4.49 14.31 14.77
CA GLY A 52 -3.03 14.28 14.84
C GLY A 52 -2.41 13.02 14.25
N SER A 53 -1.20 12.67 14.69
CA SER A 53 -0.47 11.54 14.13
C SER A 53 -1.00 10.20 14.64
N PHE A 54 -1.03 9.18 13.77
CA PHE A 54 -1.33 7.81 14.20
C PHE A 54 -0.51 6.76 13.42
N THR A 55 -0.52 5.54 13.94
CA THR A 55 0.22 4.40 13.37
C THR A 55 -0.63 3.14 13.44
N LYS A 56 -0.64 2.37 12.36
CA LYS A 56 -1.31 1.06 12.28
C LYS A 56 -0.44 0.03 11.63
N SER A 57 -0.46 -1.18 12.17
CA SER A 57 0.29 -2.33 11.66
C SER A 57 -0.61 -3.54 11.42
N GLY A 58 -0.11 -4.48 10.62
CA GLY A 58 -0.79 -5.73 10.28
C GLY A 58 -1.01 -5.85 8.78
N ASN A 59 -2.08 -6.55 8.38
CA ASN A 59 -2.46 -6.72 6.98
C ASN A 59 -3.14 -5.45 6.48
N ILE A 60 -2.34 -4.52 5.95
CA ILE A 60 -2.78 -3.17 5.60
C ILE A 60 -2.97 -2.97 4.10
N GLY A 61 -2.57 -3.92 3.26
CA GLY A 61 -2.63 -3.73 1.82
C GLY A 61 -2.73 -5.01 1.01
N SER A 62 -2.88 -4.79 -0.29
CA SER A 62 -2.92 -5.85 -1.28
C SER A 62 -2.34 -5.39 -2.62
N PHE A 63 -2.01 -6.33 -3.48
CA PHE A 63 -1.53 -6.08 -4.83
C PHE A 63 -2.06 -7.12 -5.80
N SER A 64 -2.05 -6.80 -7.08
CA SER A 64 -2.49 -7.69 -8.15
C SER A 64 -1.69 -7.41 -9.41
N TRP A 65 -1.10 -8.45 -9.97
CA TRP A 65 -0.35 -8.35 -11.21
C TRP A 65 -1.28 -8.19 -12.41
N VAL A 66 -0.70 -7.63 -13.47
CA VAL A 66 -1.24 -7.69 -14.82
C VAL A 66 -0.34 -8.56 -15.68
N THR A 67 -0.92 -9.33 -16.59
CA THR A 67 -0.16 -10.00 -17.65
C THR A 67 0.41 -8.94 -18.59
N ASN A 68 1.74 -8.89 -18.73
CA ASN A 68 2.40 -7.98 -19.67
C ASN A 68 2.70 -8.73 -20.97
N GLN A 69 1.91 -8.43 -22.01
CA GLN A 69 1.98 -9.12 -23.31
C GLN A 69 3.31 -8.86 -24.05
N GLU A 70 3.86 -7.64 -23.97
CA GLU A 70 5.13 -7.29 -24.63
C GLU A 70 6.32 -8.00 -24.00
N LYS A 71 6.27 -8.24 -22.69
CA LYS A 71 7.30 -8.98 -21.95
C LYS A 71 7.05 -10.50 -21.94
N GLY A 72 6.00 -10.99 -22.60
CA GLY A 72 5.63 -12.41 -22.64
C GLY A 72 5.29 -13.03 -21.28
N ARG A 73 4.90 -12.24 -20.27
CA ARG A 73 4.78 -12.68 -18.86
C ARG A 73 3.34 -12.76 -18.38
N CYS A 74 2.97 -13.87 -17.74
CA CYS A 74 1.66 -14.06 -17.11
C CYS A 74 1.50 -13.37 -15.76
N CYS A 75 2.59 -13.05 -15.05
CA CYS A 75 2.62 -12.37 -13.76
C CYS A 75 4.09 -12.06 -13.41
N ASP A 76 4.36 -11.39 -12.28
CA ASP A 76 5.69 -11.34 -11.63
C ASP A 76 6.68 -10.23 -12.02
N THR A 77 6.24 -9.18 -12.72
CA THR A 77 7.03 -7.95 -12.88
C THR A 77 6.20 -6.70 -12.69
N ALA A 78 6.78 -5.70 -12.02
CA ALA A 78 6.28 -4.32 -12.10
C ALA A 78 6.13 -3.86 -13.57
N PRO A 79 5.16 -2.99 -13.87
CA PRO A 79 4.21 -2.40 -12.93
C PRO A 79 3.04 -3.34 -12.57
N PHE A 80 2.47 -3.14 -11.39
CA PHE A 80 1.26 -3.85 -10.95
C PHE A 80 0.39 -2.97 -10.04
N SER A 81 -0.89 -3.32 -9.91
CA SER A 81 -1.83 -2.61 -9.03
C SER A 81 -1.50 -2.90 -7.57
N ILE A 82 -1.55 -1.88 -6.72
CA ILE A 82 -1.29 -1.98 -5.29
C ILE A 82 -2.21 -1.02 -4.53
N GLY A 83 -2.66 -1.41 -3.34
CA GLY A 83 -3.53 -0.60 -2.52
C GLY A 83 -3.33 -0.87 -1.04
N PHE A 84 -3.72 0.11 -0.21
CA PHE A 84 -3.67 0.03 1.24
C PHE A 84 -4.98 0.49 1.83
N THR A 85 -5.47 -0.19 2.85
CA THR A 85 -6.63 0.27 3.64
C THR A 85 -6.29 0.18 5.10
N VAL A 86 -6.38 1.31 5.79
CA VAL A 86 -5.99 1.47 7.17
C VAL A 86 -7.18 2.00 7.95
N ILE A 87 -7.47 1.38 9.09
CA ILE A 87 -8.56 1.78 9.97
C ILE A 87 -7.97 2.11 11.34
N GLU A 88 -8.17 3.34 11.80
CA GLU A 88 -7.89 3.77 13.17
C GLU A 88 -9.19 3.98 13.92
N ARG A 89 -9.32 3.34 15.07
CA ARG A 89 -10.46 3.46 15.98
C ARG A 89 -9.96 3.15 17.39
N PRO A 90 -9.63 4.16 18.20
CA PRO A 90 -9.10 3.94 19.53
C PRO A 90 -10.13 3.30 20.46
N SER A 91 -9.65 2.83 21.61
CA SER A 91 -10.52 2.32 22.68
C SER A 91 -11.53 3.38 23.13
N GLY A 92 -12.73 2.96 23.52
CA GLY A 92 -13.85 3.86 23.81
C GLY A 92 -14.56 4.41 22.58
N TRP A 93 -14.02 4.15 21.37
CA TRP A 93 -14.60 4.51 20.07
C TRP A 93 -15.01 5.99 19.91
N PRO A 94 -14.21 6.97 20.37
CA PRO A 94 -14.53 8.40 20.21
C PRO A 94 -14.50 8.85 18.74
N TYR A 95 -13.79 8.12 17.86
CA TYR A 95 -13.79 8.36 16.42
C TYR A 95 -13.38 7.12 15.64
N ALA A 96 -13.61 7.16 14.33
CA ALA A 96 -13.07 6.23 13.35
C ALA A 96 -12.47 7.00 12.17
N ILE A 97 -11.24 6.63 11.78
CA ILE A 97 -10.60 7.05 10.54
C ILE A 97 -10.46 5.82 9.66
N ARG A 98 -10.75 5.99 8.36
CA ARG A 98 -10.37 5.04 7.33
C ARG A 98 -9.61 5.78 6.25
N ASP A 99 -8.37 5.37 6.05
CA ASP A 99 -7.57 5.78 4.89
C ASP A 99 -7.57 4.65 3.89
N THR A 100 -7.89 4.96 2.64
CA THR A 100 -7.77 4.02 1.52
C THR A 100 -6.91 4.65 0.45
N TRP A 101 -5.85 3.94 0.09
CA TRP A 101 -4.93 4.26 -0.98
C TRP A 101 -5.07 3.22 -2.10
N ALA A 102 -5.18 3.68 -3.33
CA ALA A 102 -5.16 2.83 -4.51
C ALA A 102 -4.16 3.39 -5.51
N GLY A 103 -3.39 2.52 -6.17
CA GLY A 103 -2.32 2.98 -7.04
C GLY A 103 -1.57 1.87 -7.74
N ALA A 104 -0.36 2.19 -8.16
CA ALA A 104 0.51 1.30 -8.91
C ALA A 104 1.92 1.26 -8.30
N TYR A 105 2.47 0.06 -8.21
CA TYR A 105 3.89 -0.17 -7.97
C TYR A 105 4.63 -0.03 -9.30
N GLN A 106 5.68 0.77 -9.32
CA GLN A 106 6.40 1.15 -10.54
C GLN A 106 7.72 0.36 -10.71
N GLU A 107 8.29 0.39 -11.93
CA GLU A 107 9.51 -0.37 -12.24
C GLU A 107 10.74 0.08 -11.44
N ASN A 108 10.78 1.36 -11.07
CA ASN A 108 11.80 2.00 -10.23
C ASN A 108 11.60 1.76 -8.72
N ASN A 109 10.67 0.87 -8.33
CA ASN A 109 10.32 0.59 -6.94
C ASN A 109 9.74 1.80 -6.18
N SER A 110 9.04 2.72 -6.86
CA SER A 110 8.18 3.72 -6.20
C SER A 110 6.71 3.32 -6.28
N LEU A 111 5.87 3.94 -5.46
CA LEU A 111 4.42 3.82 -5.51
C LEU A 111 3.83 5.12 -6.04
N LEU A 112 2.92 5.06 -7.01
CA LEU A 112 2.06 6.20 -7.37
C LEU A 112 0.66 5.91 -6.83
N MET A 113 0.21 6.69 -5.84
CA MET A 113 -0.99 6.36 -5.05
C MET A 113 -1.96 7.52 -4.99
N GLY A 114 -3.24 7.27 -5.24
CA GLY A 114 -4.35 8.16 -4.90
C GLY A 114 -4.99 7.75 -3.59
N GLY A 115 -5.25 8.70 -2.69
CA GLY A 115 -5.78 8.43 -1.37
C GLY A 115 -7.10 9.15 -1.08
N VAL A 116 -7.93 8.51 -0.25
CA VAL A 116 -9.12 9.11 0.36
C VAL A 116 -9.14 8.79 1.85
N ARG A 117 -9.70 9.71 2.63
CA ARG A 117 -10.01 9.51 4.05
C ARG A 117 -11.49 9.69 4.32
N SER A 118 -12.05 8.83 5.15
CA SER A 118 -13.27 9.13 5.90
C SER A 118 -12.96 9.28 7.38
N TYR A 119 -13.51 10.29 8.02
CA TYR A 119 -13.46 10.52 9.46
C TYR A 119 -14.88 10.67 10.01
N VAL A 120 -15.16 9.99 11.11
CA VAL A 120 -16.40 10.13 11.88
C VAL A 120 -16.06 10.18 13.36
N ASN A 121 -16.67 11.08 14.13
CA ASN A 121 -16.51 11.13 15.59
C ASN A 121 -17.83 10.94 16.36
N ASP A 122 -17.73 10.84 17.69
CA ASP A 122 -18.84 10.69 18.63
C ASP A 122 -19.71 11.96 18.79
N GLU A 123 -19.24 13.09 18.28
CA GLU A 123 -20.00 14.34 18.13
C GLU A 123 -20.76 14.43 16.78
N ALA A 124 -20.80 13.32 16.02
CA ALA A 124 -21.44 13.22 14.70
C ALA A 124 -20.84 14.11 13.60
N VAL A 125 -19.58 14.56 13.76
CA VAL A 125 -18.81 15.14 12.65
C VAL A 125 -18.51 14.02 11.65
N VAL A 126 -18.80 14.29 10.38
CA VAL A 126 -18.55 13.38 9.26
C VAL A 126 -17.79 14.13 8.17
N GLU A 127 -16.59 13.65 7.86
CA GLU A 127 -15.74 14.24 6.83
C GLU A 127 -15.26 13.16 5.87
N VAL A 128 -15.30 13.46 4.57
CA VAL A 128 -14.66 12.66 3.52
C VAL A 128 -13.79 13.59 2.71
N SER A 129 -12.50 13.26 2.61
CA SER A 129 -11.51 14.11 1.95
C SER A 129 -10.60 13.31 1.02
N SER A 130 -10.12 13.98 -0.02
CA SER A 130 -9.00 13.48 -0.82
C SER A 130 -7.71 13.66 -0.04
N LEU A 131 -6.85 12.64 -0.05
CA LEU A 131 -5.46 12.72 0.43
C LEU A 131 -4.49 13.05 -0.71
N GLY A 132 -5.03 13.32 -1.92
CA GLY A 132 -4.26 13.64 -3.11
C GLY A 132 -3.78 12.42 -3.88
N THR A 133 -3.00 12.68 -4.93
CA THR A 133 -2.20 11.68 -5.64
C THR A 133 -0.74 11.97 -5.35
N LEU A 134 -0.06 11.04 -4.69
CA LEU A 134 1.29 11.21 -4.19
C LEU A 134 2.19 10.10 -4.72
N THR A 135 3.45 10.46 -4.97
CA THR A 135 4.52 9.47 -5.13
C THR A 135 5.08 9.10 -3.76
N PHE A 136 5.23 7.80 -3.50
CA PHE A 136 5.95 7.27 -2.35
C PHE A 136 7.25 6.62 -2.80
N SER A 137 8.35 7.03 -2.20
CA SER A 137 9.71 6.57 -2.54
C SER A 137 10.41 6.04 -1.29
N LYS A 138 11.34 5.09 -1.48
CA LYS A 138 12.16 4.56 -0.38
C LYS A 138 13.24 5.52 0.08
#